data_AF-A0A969L8M0-F1
#
_entry.id   AF-A0A969L8M0-F1
#
_cell.length_a   1.000
_cell.length_b   1.000
_cell.length_c   1.000
_cell.angle_alpha   90.00
_cell.angle_beta   90.00
_cell.angle_gamma   90.00
#
_symmetry.space_group_name_H-M   'P 1'
#
loop_
_entity.id
_entity.type
_entity.pdbx_description
1 polymer ?
#
loop_
_entity_poly.entity_id
_entity_poly.type
_entity_poly.pdbx_seq_one_letter_code
_entity_poly.pdbx_strand_id
1 'polypeptide(L)'
;MEMDNVDLAEDQIVENRMLEFVDKYFPDYGFRESPGSKKTPKLKFEAISVGIHLALEEKPDLKIKSVNWLDSDTFQEKISGSSTNTRDKLVSRIEFVRDQLLYDNSHD
;
A
#
# COMPACT_ATOMS: atom_id res chain seq x y z
N MET A 1 27.75 11.06 -16.58
CA MET A 1 26.86 10.63 -15.49
C MET A 1 26.53 9.19 -15.82
N GLU A 2 27.25 8.26 -15.22
CA GLU A 2 26.90 6.84 -15.34
C GLU A 2 25.48 6.70 -14.78
N MET A 3 24.57 6.20 -15.59
CA MET A 3 23.29 5.75 -15.09
C MET A 3 23.60 4.51 -14.28
N ASP A 4 23.39 4.59 -12.97
CA ASP A 4 23.49 3.43 -12.09
C ASP A 4 22.74 2.26 -12.74
N ASN A 5 23.42 1.12 -12.89
CA ASN A 5 22.77 -0.13 -13.28
C ASN A 5 21.75 -0.44 -12.18
N VAL A 6 20.51 -0.04 -12.40
CA VAL A 6 19.36 -0.47 -11.61
C VAL A 6 19.35 -1.99 -11.66
N ASP A 7 19.55 -2.64 -10.52
CA ASP A 7 19.49 -4.10 -10.43
C ASP A 7 18.03 -4.53 -10.60
N LEU A 8 17.66 -4.78 -11.85
CA LEU A 8 16.31 -5.20 -12.25
C LEU A 8 15.85 -6.46 -11.53
N ALA A 9 16.76 -7.30 -11.02
CA ALA A 9 16.40 -8.51 -10.29
C ALA A 9 15.90 -8.20 -8.88
N GLU A 10 16.55 -7.27 -8.17
CA GLU A 10 16.13 -6.84 -6.83
C GLU A 10 14.80 -6.08 -6.88
N ASP A 11 14.65 -5.15 -7.83
CA ASP A 11 13.40 -4.40 -8.04
C ASP A 11 12.23 -5.33 -8.36
N GLN A 12 12.44 -6.34 -9.20
CA GLN A 12 11.39 -7.32 -9.53
C GLN A 12 10.98 -8.15 -8.30
N ILE A 13 11.93 -8.52 -7.44
CA ILE A 13 11.64 -9.24 -6.19
C ILE A 13 10.81 -8.35 -5.25
N VAL A 14 11.16 -7.08 -5.13
CA VAL A 14 10.43 -6.10 -4.32
C VAL A 14 8.99 -5.95 -4.80
N GLU A 15 8.80 -5.74 -6.10
CA GLU A 15 7.47 -5.63 -6.72
C GLU A 15 6.63 -6.89 -6.49
N ASN A 16 7.24 -8.07 -6.67
CA ASN A 16 6.55 -9.35 -6.50
C ASN A 16 6.05 -9.53 -5.07
N ARG A 17 6.86 -9.21 -4.06
CA ARG A 17 6.45 -9.36 -2.64
C ARG A 17 5.24 -8.50 -2.30
N MET A 18 5.18 -7.27 -2.81
CA MET A 18 4.04 -6.38 -2.60
C MET A 18 2.79 -6.93 -3.29
N LEU A 19 2.90 -7.40 -4.54
CA LEU A 19 1.78 -7.97 -5.28
C LEU A 19 1.26 -9.26 -4.63
N GLU A 20 2.15 -10.14 -4.19
CA GLU A 20 1.81 -11.36 -3.44
C GLU A 20 1.10 -11.04 -2.12
N PHE A 21 1.51 -9.98 -1.43
CA PHE A 21 0.85 -9.54 -0.20
C PHE A 21 -0.58 -9.05 -0.47
N VAL A 22 -0.79 -8.29 -1.54
CA VAL A 22 -2.12 -7.84 -1.97
C VAL A 22 -2.98 -9.05 -2.34
N ASP A 23 -2.48 -9.96 -3.17
CA ASP A 23 -3.21 -11.17 -3.58
C ASP A 23 -3.62 -12.03 -2.37
N LYS A 24 -2.77 -12.08 -1.34
CA LYS A 24 -3.00 -12.89 -0.15
C LYS A 24 -3.99 -12.29 0.86
N TYR A 25 -3.93 -10.97 1.10
CA TYR A 25 -4.64 -10.37 2.23
C TYR A 25 -5.69 -9.32 1.85
N PHE A 26 -5.65 -8.79 0.63
CA PHE A 26 -6.64 -7.80 0.20
C PHE A 26 -7.85 -8.49 -0.42
N PRO A 27 -9.02 -7.82 -0.43
CA PRO A 27 -10.18 -8.34 -1.15
C PRO A 27 -9.88 -8.58 -2.63
N ASP A 28 -10.68 -9.41 -3.31
CA ASP A 28 -10.54 -9.76 -4.74
C ASP A 28 -10.50 -8.55 -5.70
N TYR A 29 -10.85 -7.36 -5.22
CA TYR A 29 -10.73 -6.11 -5.97
C TYR A 29 -9.38 -5.40 -5.83
N GLY A 30 -8.49 -5.83 -4.94
CA GLY A 30 -7.14 -5.30 -4.76
C GLY A 30 -7.12 -3.77 -4.73
N PHE A 31 -6.38 -3.18 -5.66
CA PHE A 31 -6.24 -1.72 -5.79
C PHE A 31 -7.47 -0.99 -6.36
N ARG A 32 -8.45 -1.72 -6.89
CA ARG A 32 -9.64 -1.11 -7.51
C ARG A 32 -10.44 -0.37 -6.45
N GLU A 33 -11.21 0.62 -6.88
CA GLU A 33 -12.01 1.47 -6.00
C GLU A 33 -12.97 0.64 -5.13
N SER A 34 -13.66 -0.33 -5.75
CA SER A 34 -14.68 -1.17 -5.13
C SER A 34 -14.87 -2.48 -5.92
N PRO A 35 -15.62 -3.47 -5.40
CA PRO A 35 -15.99 -4.67 -6.14
C PRO A 35 -16.64 -4.33 -7.49
N GLY A 36 -16.13 -4.91 -8.58
CA GLY A 36 -16.62 -4.69 -9.94
C GLY A 36 -16.22 -3.35 -10.58
N SER A 37 -15.58 -2.43 -9.86
CA SER A 37 -15.07 -1.19 -10.45
C SER A 37 -13.91 -1.48 -11.41
N LYS A 38 -13.86 -0.78 -12.54
CA LYS A 38 -12.70 -0.80 -13.46
C LYS A 38 -11.68 0.28 -13.12
N LYS A 39 -11.95 1.11 -12.11
CA LYS A 39 -11.09 2.23 -11.72
C LYS A 39 -10.12 1.80 -10.63
N THR A 40 -8.87 2.14 -10.84
CA THR A 40 -7.81 2.08 -9.83
C THR A 40 -7.38 3.51 -9.53
N PRO A 41 -7.91 4.13 -8.45
CA PRO A 41 -7.54 5.49 -8.11
C PRO A 41 -6.03 5.59 -7.84
N LYS A 42 -5.33 6.52 -8.52
CA LYS A 42 -3.87 6.68 -8.40
C LYS A 42 -3.42 6.84 -6.95
N LEU A 43 -4.13 7.65 -6.18
CA LEU A 43 -3.83 7.90 -4.76
C LEU A 43 -3.94 6.64 -3.90
N LYS A 44 -4.94 5.80 -4.17
CA LYS A 44 -5.14 4.52 -3.49
C LYS A 44 -4.02 3.56 -3.86
N PHE A 45 -3.68 3.48 -5.16
CA PHE A 45 -2.58 2.65 -5.64
C PHE A 45 -1.25 3.04 -4.98
N GLU A 46 -0.84 4.31 -5.07
CA GLU A 46 0.42 4.81 -4.50
C GLU A 46 0.50 4.60 -2.98
N ALA A 47 -0.58 4.91 -2.26
CA ALA A 47 -0.61 4.73 -0.81
C ALA A 47 -0.48 3.25 -0.41
N ILE A 48 -1.22 2.36 -1.08
CA ILE A 48 -1.23 0.94 -0.74
C ILE A 48 0.06 0.26 -1.17
N SER A 49 0.52 0.45 -2.41
CA SER A 49 1.70 -0.26 -2.92
C SER A 49 2.95 0.11 -2.13
N VAL A 50 3.21 1.41 -1.94
CA VAL A 50 4.39 1.88 -1.21
C VAL A 50 4.25 1.59 0.29
N GLY A 51 3.05 1.74 0.86
CA GLY A 51 2.81 1.44 2.28
C GLY A 51 3.04 -0.04 2.62
N ILE A 52 2.59 -0.96 1.76
CA ILE A 52 2.88 -2.39 1.90
C ILE A 52 4.37 -2.65 1.77
N HIS A 53 5.02 -2.06 0.77
CA HIS A 53 6.45 -2.22 0.57
C HIS A 53 7.24 -1.84 1.83
N LEU A 54 6.99 -0.64 2.39
CA LEU A 54 7.64 -0.20 3.62
C LEU A 54 7.33 -1.12 4.81
N ALA A 55 6.10 -1.61 4.94
CA ALA A 55 5.75 -2.55 6.00
C ALA A 55 6.50 -3.89 5.87
N LEU A 56 6.74 -4.35 4.64
CA LEU A 56 7.49 -5.58 4.34
C LEU A 56 9.02 -5.40 4.42
N GLU A 57 9.53 -4.17 4.31
CA GLU A 57 10.91 -3.84 4.66
C GLU A 57 11.11 -3.90 6.18
N GLU A 58 10.16 -3.36 6.95
CA GLU A 58 10.21 -3.39 8.42
C GLU A 58 9.96 -4.79 8.99
N LYS A 59 9.02 -5.55 8.42
CA LYS A 59 8.69 -6.93 8.83
C LYS A 59 8.53 -7.85 7.61
N PRO A 60 9.59 -8.53 7.16
CA PRO A 60 9.55 -9.31 5.92
C PRO A 60 8.57 -10.48 5.90
N ASP A 61 8.26 -11.05 7.06
CA ASP A 61 7.34 -12.18 7.26
C ASP A 61 5.95 -11.73 7.76
N LEU A 62 5.61 -10.45 7.54
CA LEU A 62 4.35 -9.86 7.98
C LEU A 62 3.14 -10.71 7.58
N LYS A 63 2.38 -11.10 8.59
CA LYS A 63 1.03 -11.64 8.47
C LYS A 63 0.10 -10.62 9.05
N ILE A 64 -1.11 -10.45 8.53
CA ILE A 64 -2.13 -9.55 9.08
C ILE A 64 -3.42 -10.33 9.27
N LYS A 65 -4.29 -9.87 10.18
CA LYS A 65 -5.60 -10.50 10.41
C LYS A 65 -6.64 -9.91 9.46
N SER A 66 -6.56 -8.61 9.19
CA SER A 66 -7.55 -7.93 8.38
C SER A 66 -7.02 -6.64 7.73
N VAL A 67 -7.69 -6.22 6.65
CA VAL A 67 -7.55 -4.89 6.02
C VAL A 67 -8.83 -4.07 6.10
N ASN A 68 -9.69 -4.31 7.10
CA ASN A 68 -10.97 -3.59 7.28
C ASN A 68 -10.82 -2.06 7.34
N TRP A 69 -9.63 -1.55 7.70
CA TRP A 69 -9.31 -0.13 7.66
C TRP A 69 -9.41 0.47 6.24
N LEU A 70 -9.38 -0.33 5.18
CA LEU A 70 -9.64 0.12 3.80
C LEU A 70 -11.04 0.72 3.65
N ASP A 71 -12.00 0.27 4.44
CA ASP A 71 -13.39 0.75 4.40
C ASP A 71 -13.66 1.81 5.49
N SER A 72 -12.64 2.21 6.25
CA SER A 72 -12.78 3.25 7.27
C SER A 72 -12.95 4.64 6.65
N ASP A 73 -13.79 5.47 7.26
CA ASP A 73 -13.96 6.87 6.87
C ASP A 73 -12.61 7.62 6.81
N THR A 74 -11.72 7.33 7.77
CA THR A 74 -10.36 7.91 7.81
C THR A 74 -9.56 7.59 6.55
N PHE A 75 -9.58 6.34 6.08
CA PHE A 75 -8.87 5.99 4.85
C PHE A 75 -9.55 6.59 3.62
N GLN A 76 -10.89 6.53 3.56
CA GLN A 76 -11.67 7.10 2.46
C GLN A 76 -11.46 8.60 2.32
N GLU A 77 -11.43 9.38 3.41
CA GLU A 77 -11.09 10.80 3.41
C GLU A 77 -9.67 11.06 2.88
N LYS A 78 -8.70 10.24 3.31
CA LYS A 78 -7.32 10.35 2.84
C LYS A 78 -7.22 10.14 1.32
N ILE A 79 -7.94 9.17 0.74
CA ILE A 79 -7.86 8.84 -0.69
C ILE A 79 -8.84 9.59 -1.60
N SER A 80 -9.92 10.16 -1.04
CA SER A 80 -10.93 10.94 -1.77
C SER A 80 -10.56 12.42 -1.96
N GLY A 81 -9.57 12.91 -1.20
CA GLY A 81 -9.23 14.32 -1.11
C GLY A 81 -9.01 15.03 -2.45
N SER A 82 -9.78 16.11 -2.66
CA SER A 82 -9.71 17.00 -3.81
C SER A 82 -8.38 17.76 -3.89
N SER A 83 -7.73 17.66 -5.06
CA SER A 83 -6.93 18.69 -5.74
C SER A 83 -5.61 19.22 -5.16
N THR A 84 -5.11 18.77 -4.00
CA THR A 84 -3.71 19.07 -3.59
C THR A 84 -2.91 17.81 -3.32
N ASN A 85 -2.06 17.43 -4.29
CA ASN A 85 -1.08 16.36 -4.18
C ASN A 85 0.26 16.93 -3.69
N THR A 86 0.30 17.40 -2.45
CA THR A 86 1.57 17.79 -1.82
C THR A 86 2.35 16.55 -1.38
N ARG A 87 3.67 16.66 -1.32
CA ARG A 87 4.54 15.58 -0.83
C ARG A 87 4.10 15.11 0.56
N ASP A 88 3.83 16.04 1.47
CA ASP A 88 3.45 15.71 2.85
C ASP A 88 2.14 14.89 2.93
N LYS A 89 1.17 15.21 2.06
CA LYS A 89 -0.08 14.44 1.98
C LYS A 89 0.15 13.03 1.43
N LEU A 90 1.03 12.89 0.43
CA LEU A 90 1.40 11.58 -0.11
C LEU A 90 2.09 10.73 0.96
N VAL A 91 3.09 11.30 1.65
CA VAL A 91 3.81 10.63 2.75
C VAL A 91 2.84 10.20 3.84
N SER A 92 1.94 11.08 4.28
CA SER A 92 0.94 10.76 5.31
C SER A 92 -0.02 9.62 4.91
N ARG A 93 -0.33 9.46 3.61
CA ARG A 93 -1.17 8.34 3.12
C ARG A 93 -0.41 7.03 3.13
N ILE A 94 0.84 7.06 2.70
CA ILE A 94 1.75 5.91 2.67
C ILE A 94 2.00 5.41 4.11
N GLU A 95 2.38 6.30 5.01
CA GLU A 95 2.63 6.00 6.42
C GLU A 95 1.37 5.44 7.10
N PHE A 96 0.19 5.99 6.80
CA PHE A 96 -1.06 5.43 7.32
C PHE A 96 -1.22 3.95 6.94
N VAL A 97 -1.01 3.57 5.68
CA VAL A 97 -1.12 2.17 5.26
C VAL A 97 -0.10 1.30 5.99
N ARG A 98 1.18 1.72 5.99
CA ARG A 98 2.25 0.99 6.66
C ARG A 98 1.91 0.74 8.13
N ASP A 99 1.52 1.80 8.83
CA ASP A 99 1.23 1.75 10.26
C ASP A 99 0.04 0.82 10.54
N GLN A 100 -1.04 0.90 9.76
CA GLN A 100 -2.18 -0.03 9.91
C GLN A 100 -1.75 -1.50 9.77
N LEU A 101 -0.85 -1.81 8.84
CA LEU A 101 -0.35 -3.17 8.63
C LEU A 101 0.57 -3.64 9.78
N LEU A 102 1.39 -2.76 10.35
CA LEU A 102 2.32 -3.09 11.43
C LEU A 102 1.64 -3.13 12.82
N TYR A 103 0.67 -2.26 13.09
CA TYR A 103 -0.02 -2.19 14.39
C TYR A 103 -1.07 -3.29 14.62
N ASP A 104 -1.70 -3.84 13.57
CA ASP A 104 -2.63 -4.99 13.69
C ASP A 104 -1.94 -6.27 14.23
N ASN A 105 -0.60 -6.27 14.29
CA ASN A 105 0.22 -7.42 14.68
C ASN A 105 1.05 -7.22 15.95
N SER A 106 0.92 -6.09 16.64
CA SER A 106 1.66 -5.80 17.88
C SER A 106 0.89 -6.18 19.16
N HIS A 107 -0.20 -6.93 19.03
CA HIS A 107 -1.06 -7.38 20.14
C HIS A 107 -1.18 -8.92 20.27
N ASP A 108 -0.20 -9.68 19.77
CA ASP A 108 -0.07 -11.11 20.09
C ASP A 108 0.86 -11.33 21.30
#